data_AF-A0A2H5YYF7-F1
#
_entry.id   AF-A0A2H5YYF7-F1
#
_cell.length_a   1.000
_cell.length_b   1.000
_cell.length_c   1.000
_cell.angle_alpha   90.00
_cell.angle_beta   90.00
_cell.angle_gamma   90.00
#
_symmetry.space_group_name_H-M   'P 1'
#
loop_
_entity.id
_entity.type
_entity.pdbx_description
1 polymer ?
#
loop_
_entity_poly.entity_id
_entity_poly.type
_entity_poly.pdbx_seq_one_letter_code
_entity_poly.pdbx_strand_id
1 'polypeptide(L)'
;MRRHWCLALVAALLLSVAVPATGVSGAEFARYEFQRTWERTDLPVQLGRAARTWMWGPGPITPEVWERYAEAEGGARVVQYFDKTRMELNEGEPYDSPWRVTNGLLAKELVTGQRQYGHATFVDYGPAEINVAGDPDDTVGPTYATFRELLQAPPVPVGQVITATLDRSGTVGNDPSLAQYGVTAAVFVPETNHTVASPFWAFMNASGPIAEAGFIREGPLFPNPFYATGFPITEAYWTMVRVGGVPKRVLVQVFERRVLTYTPDNPPGWQVEAGNVGQHYYRWRYELAPDRGSRNNPIPRGEVAMLYGDWEVRVVGVIPNATELVLRENMFNDPPKPGYQFFIATIEATYRGPGSARFDGSFRLRAVGPANVSYSTFEDSCGVIPDEISDREVFSGGMIRGNVCWQVLSSDAENLLMYDDPFLADRYVTTFFRLTP
;
A
#
# COMPACT_ATOMS: atom_id res chain seq x y z
N MET A 1 58.33 -12.38 -44.17
CA MET A 1 57.25 -11.44 -44.53
C MET A 1 55.95 -11.90 -43.88
N ARG A 2 55.18 -10.96 -43.35
CA ARG A 2 54.22 -11.09 -42.24
C ARG A 2 52.96 -11.90 -42.58
N ARG A 3 52.52 -12.73 -41.62
CA ARG A 3 51.18 -13.35 -41.54
C ARG A 3 50.14 -12.28 -41.20
N HIS A 4 49.10 -12.16 -42.02
CA HIS A 4 47.93 -11.31 -41.74
C HIS A 4 46.96 -12.05 -40.82
N TRP A 5 46.65 -11.44 -39.67
CA TRP A 5 45.56 -11.84 -38.79
C TRP A 5 44.30 -11.09 -39.22
N CYS A 6 43.23 -11.80 -39.56
CA CYS A 6 41.90 -11.22 -39.73
C CYS A 6 41.22 -11.14 -38.35
N LEU A 7 41.17 -9.94 -37.78
CA LEU A 7 40.31 -9.61 -36.63
C LEU A 7 38.87 -9.44 -37.15
N ALA A 8 37.97 -10.35 -36.79
CA ALA A 8 36.54 -10.14 -36.92
C ALA A 8 36.06 -9.28 -35.75
N LEU A 9 35.80 -8.00 -36.02
CA LEU A 9 35.11 -7.08 -35.12
C LEU A 9 33.62 -7.42 -35.14
N VAL A 10 33.12 -8.07 -34.10
CA VAL A 10 31.68 -8.14 -33.81
C VAL A 10 31.31 -6.83 -33.13
N ALA A 11 30.77 -5.88 -33.90
CA ALA A 11 30.21 -4.66 -33.38
C ALA A 11 28.86 -4.98 -32.69
N ALA A 12 28.85 -4.95 -31.36
CA ALA A 12 27.61 -4.93 -30.60
C ALA A 12 26.92 -3.57 -30.83
N LEU A 13 25.84 -3.57 -31.61
CA LEU A 13 24.95 -2.42 -31.73
C LEU A 13 24.22 -2.23 -30.40
N LEU A 14 24.76 -1.38 -29.53
CA LEU A 14 23.99 -0.76 -28.46
C LEU A 14 23.09 0.30 -29.10
N LEU A 15 21.82 -0.05 -29.36
CA LEU A 15 20.78 0.93 -29.61
C LEU A 15 20.51 1.69 -28.29
N SER A 16 21.32 2.71 -28.05
CA SER A 16 21.00 3.78 -27.11
C SER A 16 19.84 4.59 -27.69
N VAL A 17 18.61 4.14 -27.42
CA VAL A 17 17.47 5.04 -27.48
C VAL A 17 17.71 6.06 -26.38
N ALA A 18 18.20 7.24 -26.77
CA ALA A 18 18.16 8.42 -25.94
C ALA A 18 16.69 8.80 -25.77
N VAL A 19 16.02 8.15 -24.81
CA VAL A 19 14.76 8.66 -24.28
C VAL A 19 15.12 10.00 -23.65
N PRO A 20 14.47 11.11 -24.04
CA PRO A 20 14.66 12.34 -23.29
C PRO A 20 14.31 12.02 -21.84
N ALA A 21 15.23 12.31 -20.91
CA ALA A 21 14.92 12.29 -19.50
C ALA A 21 13.90 13.41 -19.24
N THR A 22 12.63 13.16 -19.56
CA THR A 22 11.54 13.75 -18.81
C THR A 22 11.82 13.28 -17.39
N GLY A 23 12.31 14.19 -16.55
CA GLY A 23 12.35 13.95 -15.13
C GLY A 23 10.92 13.60 -14.72
N VAL A 24 10.65 12.31 -14.56
CA VAL A 24 9.53 11.89 -13.74
C VAL A 24 9.94 12.39 -12.37
N SER A 25 9.42 13.57 -12.00
CA SER A 25 9.51 14.02 -10.63
C SER A 25 8.82 12.92 -9.83
N GLY A 26 9.60 12.05 -9.20
CA GLY A 26 9.08 11.23 -8.12
C GLY A 26 8.46 12.15 -7.07
N ALA A 27 7.61 11.59 -6.21
CA ALA A 27 7.16 12.35 -5.06
C ALA A 27 8.36 12.83 -4.22
N GLU A 28 8.18 13.89 -3.44
CA GLU A 28 9.18 14.24 -2.44
C GLU A 28 9.15 13.22 -1.30
N PHE A 29 10.27 13.04 -0.61
CA PHE A 29 10.29 12.22 0.61
C PHE A 29 9.40 12.87 1.66
N ALA A 30 8.37 12.15 2.11
CA ALA A 30 7.38 12.66 3.05
C ALA A 30 7.97 12.93 4.45
N ARG A 31 9.02 12.19 4.79
CA ARG A 31 9.71 12.23 6.09
C ARG A 31 11.21 12.02 5.90
N TYR A 32 12.01 12.67 6.75
CA TYR A 32 13.47 12.52 6.77
C TYR A 32 13.89 11.06 7.04
N GLU A 33 13.15 10.33 7.87
CA GLU A 33 13.42 8.93 8.19
C GLU A 33 13.32 8.02 6.95
N PHE A 34 12.34 8.27 6.07
CA PHE A 34 12.20 7.54 4.81
C PHE A 34 13.35 7.86 3.87
N GLN A 35 13.72 9.14 3.76
CA GLN A 35 14.87 9.57 2.96
C GLN A 35 16.15 8.89 3.44
N ARG A 36 16.46 8.94 4.74
CA ARG A 36 17.66 8.32 5.32
C ARG A 36 17.73 6.82 5.06
N THR A 37 16.60 6.12 5.19
CA THR A 37 16.49 4.68 4.89
C THR A 37 16.77 4.41 3.41
N TRP A 38 16.19 5.23 2.52
CA TRP A 38 16.40 5.13 1.08
C TRP A 38 17.86 5.40 0.69
N GLU A 39 18.42 6.51 1.18
CA GLU A 39 19.77 6.97 0.85
C GLU A 39 20.81 5.90 1.14
N ARG A 40 20.65 5.16 2.25
CA ARG A 40 21.61 4.15 2.67
C ARG A 40 22.00 3.20 1.55
N THR A 41 21.04 2.67 0.81
CA THR A 41 21.30 1.65 -0.22
C THR A 41 21.06 2.13 -1.64
N ASP A 42 20.23 3.13 -1.87
CA ASP A 42 19.84 3.52 -3.23
C ASP A 42 20.52 4.81 -3.70
N LEU A 43 20.97 5.70 -2.80
CA LEU A 43 21.76 6.87 -3.20
C LEU A 43 23.09 6.48 -3.89
N PRO A 44 23.88 5.50 -3.43
CA PRO A 44 25.08 5.06 -4.16
C PRO A 44 24.78 4.53 -5.56
N VAL A 45 23.63 3.88 -5.76
CA VAL A 45 23.18 3.40 -7.08
C VAL A 45 22.83 4.61 -7.95
N GLN A 46 22.03 5.55 -7.42
CA GLN A 46 21.64 6.77 -8.12
C GLN A 46 22.84 7.62 -8.57
N LEU A 47 23.87 7.71 -7.72
CA LEU A 47 25.11 8.46 -8.01
C LEU A 47 26.10 7.69 -8.92
N GLY A 48 25.75 6.49 -9.38
CA GLY A 48 26.64 5.63 -10.18
C GLY A 48 27.89 5.18 -9.42
N ARG A 49 27.82 5.13 -8.08
CA ARG A 49 28.88 4.66 -7.18
C ARG A 49 28.75 3.18 -6.83
N ALA A 50 27.60 2.57 -7.11
CA ALA A 50 27.36 1.14 -6.98
C ALA A 50 26.71 0.58 -8.25
N ALA A 51 27.18 -0.58 -8.72
CA ALA A 51 26.66 -1.30 -9.88
C ALA A 51 25.84 -2.52 -9.42
N ARG A 52 24.61 -2.28 -8.97
CA ARG A 52 23.66 -3.30 -8.51
C ARG A 52 22.22 -2.85 -8.69
N THR A 53 21.27 -3.76 -8.53
CA THR A 53 19.83 -3.43 -8.55
C THR A 53 19.42 -2.47 -7.41
N TRP A 54 18.26 -1.83 -7.59
CA TRP A 54 17.63 -0.96 -6.61
C TRP A 54 17.06 -1.76 -5.43
N MET A 55 17.20 -1.24 -4.22
CA MET A 55 16.62 -1.85 -3.03
C MET A 55 15.18 -1.38 -2.79
N TRP A 56 14.91 -0.09 -2.93
CA TRP A 56 13.61 0.53 -2.70
C TRP A 56 13.00 0.99 -4.02
N GLY A 57 13.84 1.50 -4.94
CA GLY A 57 13.44 2.09 -6.21
C GLY A 57 14.14 3.43 -6.44
N PRO A 58 13.97 4.06 -7.61
CA PRO A 58 14.60 5.34 -7.93
C PRO A 58 14.13 6.51 -7.04
N GLY A 59 13.00 6.36 -6.35
CA GLY A 59 12.42 7.32 -5.41
C GLY A 59 11.02 6.88 -4.97
N PRO A 60 10.33 7.68 -4.14
CA PRO A 60 8.95 7.39 -3.75
C PRO A 60 7.98 7.65 -4.92
N ILE A 61 6.91 6.86 -4.97
CA ILE A 61 5.87 6.90 -6.01
C ILE A 61 4.57 7.56 -5.53
N THR A 62 4.47 7.87 -4.23
CA THR A 62 3.35 8.62 -3.64
C THR A 62 3.86 9.75 -2.76
N PRO A 63 3.07 10.82 -2.56
CA PRO A 63 3.19 11.69 -1.39
C PRO A 63 3.07 10.90 -0.07
N GLU A 64 3.05 11.64 1.03
CA GLU A 64 2.61 11.12 2.33
C GLU A 64 1.23 10.49 2.24
N VAL A 65 1.07 9.29 2.81
CA VAL A 65 -0.21 8.60 2.90
C VAL A 65 -0.49 8.23 4.36
N TRP A 66 -1.71 8.47 4.80
CA TRP A 66 -2.22 8.01 6.09
C TRP A 66 -3.01 6.72 5.90
N GLU A 67 -2.69 5.70 6.68
CA GLU A 67 -3.40 4.44 6.67
C GLU A 67 -3.86 4.05 8.07
N ARG A 68 -5.05 3.46 8.18
CA ARG A 68 -5.61 3.07 9.47
C ARG A 68 -4.69 2.08 10.18
N TYR A 69 -4.44 2.34 11.46
CA TYR A 69 -3.67 1.47 12.33
C TYR A 69 -4.09 1.71 13.78
N ALA A 70 -4.71 0.71 14.41
CA ALA A 70 -5.40 0.88 15.69
C ALA A 70 -4.50 1.38 16.82
N GLU A 71 -3.23 0.96 16.85
CA GLU A 71 -2.28 1.35 17.88
C GLU A 71 -1.51 2.64 17.57
N ALA A 72 -1.70 3.25 16.39
CA ALA A 72 -1.08 4.52 16.05
C ALA A 72 -1.86 5.68 16.71
N GLU A 73 -1.16 6.76 17.05
CA GLU A 73 -1.80 7.99 17.52
C GLU A 73 -2.81 8.50 16.47
N GLY A 74 -4.04 8.81 16.91
CA GLY A 74 -5.13 9.18 15.99
C GLY A 74 -5.70 8.01 15.16
N GLY A 75 -5.22 6.79 15.36
CA GLY A 75 -5.67 5.59 14.65
C GLY A 75 -5.15 5.49 13.22
N ALA A 76 -4.10 6.26 12.86
CA ALA A 76 -3.51 6.27 11.54
C ALA A 76 -1.97 6.27 11.60
N ARG A 77 -1.33 5.41 10.81
CA ARG A 77 0.12 5.42 10.59
C ARG A 77 0.46 6.18 9.31
N VAL A 78 1.59 6.88 9.34
CA VAL A 78 2.18 7.48 8.13
C VAL A 78 2.97 6.45 7.35
N VAL A 79 2.72 6.39 6.05
CA VAL A 79 3.40 5.51 5.11
C VAL A 79 3.78 6.25 3.83
N GLN A 80 4.77 5.72 3.12
CA GLN A 80 5.11 6.18 1.77
C GLN A 80 5.47 4.99 0.88
N TYR A 81 4.95 4.99 -0.35
CA TYR A 81 5.16 3.92 -1.30
C TYR A 81 6.39 4.18 -2.17
N PHE A 82 7.10 3.09 -2.47
CA PHE A 82 8.22 3.01 -3.40
C PHE A 82 7.95 1.85 -4.37
N ASP A 83 8.77 1.69 -5.40
CA ASP A 83 8.59 0.58 -6.34
C ASP A 83 8.57 -0.78 -5.64
N LYS A 84 9.53 -0.99 -4.74
CA LYS A 84 9.85 -2.29 -4.15
C LYS A 84 9.40 -2.44 -2.70
N THR A 85 8.71 -1.45 -2.14
CA THR A 85 8.21 -1.50 -0.76
C THR A 85 7.18 -0.41 -0.45
N ARG A 86 6.65 -0.44 0.77
CA ARG A 86 6.04 0.68 1.46
C ARG A 86 6.78 0.85 2.78
N MET A 87 7.33 2.04 3.00
CA MET A 87 7.94 2.39 4.27
C MET A 87 6.88 2.90 5.23
N GLU A 88 7.06 2.57 6.51
CA GLU A 88 6.14 2.93 7.59
C GLU A 88 6.93 3.46 8.77
N LEU A 89 6.45 4.54 9.36
CA LEU A 89 7.10 5.17 10.49
C LEU A 89 6.61 4.55 11.80
N ASN A 90 7.53 4.05 12.62
CA ASN A 90 7.24 3.56 13.96
C ASN A 90 7.67 4.61 14.99
N GLU A 91 6.73 5.46 15.43
CA GLU A 91 6.97 6.55 16.40
C GLU A 91 7.29 6.10 17.83
N GLY A 92 7.05 4.82 18.15
CA GLY A 92 7.51 4.25 19.41
C GLY A 92 9.02 3.94 19.45
N GLU A 93 9.69 3.92 18.29
CA GLU A 93 11.11 3.58 18.20
C GLU A 93 12.01 4.82 18.32
N PRO A 94 13.20 4.70 18.96
CA PRO A 94 14.20 5.76 18.97
C PRO A 94 14.58 6.22 17.55
N TYR A 95 14.90 7.52 17.39
CA TYR A 95 15.25 8.11 16.08
C TYR A 95 16.46 7.47 15.38
N ASP A 96 17.38 6.87 16.14
CA ASP A 96 18.55 6.17 15.63
C ASP A 96 18.33 4.66 15.46
N SER A 97 17.19 4.13 15.90
CA SER A 97 16.81 2.72 15.71
C SER A 97 16.65 2.43 14.21
N PRO A 98 17.23 1.34 13.68
CA PRO A 98 16.93 0.90 12.32
C PRO A 98 15.44 0.54 12.15
N TRP A 99 14.74 0.24 13.24
CA TRP A 99 13.31 -0.10 13.25
C TRP A 99 12.39 1.12 13.32
N ARG A 100 12.95 2.33 13.40
CA ARG A 100 12.21 3.60 13.25
C ARG A 100 11.45 3.63 11.93
N VAL A 101 12.06 3.11 10.86
CA VAL A 101 11.38 2.82 9.60
C VAL A 101 11.29 1.32 9.46
N THR A 102 10.06 0.83 9.36
CA THR A 102 9.79 -0.55 9.00
C THR A 102 9.26 -0.63 7.58
N ASN A 103 9.13 -1.85 7.09
CA ASN A 103 8.56 -2.16 5.80
C ASN A 103 7.30 -2.98 6.04
N GLY A 104 6.21 -2.63 5.34
CA GLY A 104 4.96 -3.35 5.47
C GLY A 104 5.06 -4.81 5.11
N LEU A 105 4.14 -5.62 5.62
CA LEU A 105 4.03 -7.05 5.34
C LEU A 105 3.47 -7.31 3.93
N LEU A 106 3.87 -6.50 2.95
CA LEU A 106 3.15 -6.34 1.67
C LEU A 106 2.98 -7.65 0.93
N ALA A 107 4.05 -8.43 0.81
CA ALA A 107 4.00 -9.71 0.12
C ALA A 107 3.12 -10.72 0.87
N LYS A 108 3.21 -10.81 2.21
CA LYS A 108 2.33 -11.65 3.03
C LYS A 108 0.86 -11.25 2.89
N GLU A 109 0.56 -9.97 2.96
CA GLU A 109 -0.79 -9.45 2.82
C GLU A 109 -1.35 -9.70 1.40
N LEU A 110 -0.53 -9.54 0.35
CA LEU A 110 -0.93 -9.88 -1.03
C LEU A 110 -1.19 -11.38 -1.22
N VAL A 111 -0.38 -12.26 -0.63
CA VAL A 111 -0.58 -13.71 -0.73
C VAL A 111 -1.79 -14.18 0.08
N THR A 112 -1.98 -13.64 1.28
CA THR A 112 -3.04 -14.10 2.20
C THR A 112 -4.38 -13.39 1.99
N GLY A 113 -4.36 -12.18 1.43
CA GLY A 113 -5.50 -11.25 1.42
C GLY A 113 -5.76 -10.54 2.76
N GLN A 114 -4.95 -10.82 3.79
CA GLN A 114 -5.17 -10.32 5.15
C GLN A 114 -4.48 -8.97 5.34
N ARG A 115 -5.21 -7.86 5.12
CA ARG A 115 -4.67 -6.51 5.28
C ARG A 115 -4.51 -6.14 6.74
N GLN A 116 -3.37 -5.58 7.13
CA GLN A 116 -3.09 -5.20 8.51
C GLN A 116 -3.70 -3.84 8.87
N TYR A 117 -4.48 -3.79 9.95
CA TYR A 117 -5.08 -2.59 10.56
C TYR A 117 -4.63 -2.38 12.02
N GLY A 118 -3.73 -3.21 12.54
CA GLY A 118 -3.13 -3.07 13.85
C GLY A 118 -2.12 -4.20 14.12
N HIS A 119 -1.58 -4.28 15.33
CA HIS A 119 -0.60 -5.31 15.71
C HIS A 119 -1.13 -6.72 15.50
N ALA A 120 -2.39 -6.95 15.88
CA ALA A 120 -3.07 -8.24 15.77
C ALA A 120 -4.39 -8.15 14.97
N THR A 121 -4.67 -7.01 14.34
CA THR A 121 -5.94 -6.76 13.66
C THR A 121 -5.75 -6.86 12.15
N PHE A 122 -6.46 -7.80 11.52
CA PHE A 122 -6.42 -8.05 10.09
C PHE A 122 -7.83 -8.11 9.51
N VAL A 123 -7.97 -7.66 8.26
CA VAL A 123 -9.23 -7.69 7.51
C VAL A 123 -8.98 -8.38 6.18
N ASP A 124 -9.86 -9.31 5.81
CA ASP A 124 -9.77 -10.05 4.55
C ASP A 124 -10.26 -9.19 3.36
N TYR A 125 -9.41 -9.05 2.36
CA TYR A 125 -9.69 -8.41 1.08
C TYR A 125 -9.50 -9.36 -0.12
N GLY A 126 -9.28 -10.66 0.16
CA GLY A 126 -8.96 -11.66 -0.84
C GLY A 126 -7.51 -11.57 -1.32
N PRO A 127 -6.90 -12.71 -1.67
CA PRO A 127 -5.53 -12.75 -2.15
C PRO A 127 -5.41 -12.05 -3.51
N ALA A 128 -4.24 -11.48 -3.80
CA ALA A 128 -4.06 -10.67 -4.99
C ALA A 128 -3.79 -11.51 -6.24
N GLU A 129 -4.60 -11.33 -7.27
CA GLU A 129 -4.41 -11.91 -8.62
C GLU A 129 -3.40 -11.12 -9.48
N ILE A 130 -2.45 -10.44 -8.83
CA ILE A 130 -1.36 -9.70 -9.47
C ILE A 130 -0.19 -10.66 -9.66
N ASN A 131 0.47 -10.61 -10.82
CA ASN A 131 1.68 -11.41 -11.09
C ASN A 131 2.75 -11.13 -10.03
N VAL A 132 3.33 -12.19 -9.47
CA VAL A 132 4.33 -12.08 -8.40
C VAL A 132 5.64 -11.45 -8.91
N ALA A 133 5.92 -11.66 -10.19
CA ALA A 133 7.08 -11.16 -10.93
C ALA A 133 6.77 -11.13 -12.43
N GLY A 134 7.55 -10.37 -13.19
CA GLY A 134 7.38 -10.24 -14.64
C GLY A 134 6.38 -9.16 -15.05
N ASP A 135 5.96 -9.23 -16.31
CA ASP A 135 5.10 -8.24 -16.96
C ASP A 135 3.67 -8.28 -16.38
N PRO A 136 2.99 -7.13 -16.21
CA PRO A 136 1.63 -7.09 -15.65
C PRO A 136 0.57 -7.84 -16.44
N ASP A 137 0.79 -8.07 -17.73
CA ASP A 137 -0.12 -8.75 -18.67
C ASP A 137 0.28 -10.21 -18.92
N ASP A 138 1.25 -10.75 -18.17
CA ASP A 138 1.63 -12.16 -18.25
C ASP A 138 0.50 -13.06 -17.73
N THR A 139 0.09 -14.02 -18.54
CA THR A 139 -0.97 -14.99 -18.23
C THR A 139 -0.43 -16.36 -17.82
N VAL A 140 0.90 -16.53 -17.81
CA VAL A 140 1.58 -17.81 -17.57
C VAL A 140 2.26 -17.83 -16.20
N GLY A 141 2.84 -16.70 -15.76
CA GLY A 141 3.49 -16.60 -14.46
C GLY A 141 2.52 -16.73 -13.27
N PRO A 142 2.99 -17.16 -12.10
CA PRO A 142 2.20 -17.21 -10.88
C PRO A 142 1.82 -15.82 -10.36
N THR A 143 0.67 -15.73 -9.70
CA THR A 143 0.23 -14.53 -8.96
C THR A 143 0.60 -14.65 -7.49
N TYR A 144 0.40 -13.59 -6.69
CA TYR A 144 0.48 -13.73 -5.24
C TYR A 144 -0.50 -14.78 -4.71
N ALA A 145 -1.73 -14.82 -5.25
CA ALA A 145 -2.74 -15.82 -4.88
C ALA A 145 -2.26 -17.26 -5.11
N THR A 146 -1.45 -17.53 -6.14
CA THR A 146 -0.86 -18.85 -6.40
C THR A 146 -0.08 -19.40 -5.19
N PHE A 147 0.56 -18.55 -4.40
CA PHE A 147 1.40 -18.98 -3.26
C PHE A 147 0.61 -19.26 -1.98
N ARG A 148 -0.69 -18.93 -1.93
CA ARG A 148 -1.51 -19.06 -0.72
C ARG A 148 -1.51 -20.49 -0.16
N GLU A 149 -1.64 -21.48 -1.04
CA GLU A 149 -1.66 -22.89 -0.66
C GLU A 149 -0.27 -23.45 -0.31
N LEU A 150 0.79 -22.67 -0.54
CA LEU A 150 2.19 -23.07 -0.29
C LEU A 150 2.74 -22.56 1.05
N LEU A 151 1.96 -21.78 1.80
CA LEU A 151 2.34 -21.21 3.10
C LEU A 151 2.58 -22.26 4.19
N GLN A 152 2.12 -23.50 3.97
CA GLN A 152 2.28 -24.62 4.91
C GLN A 152 3.16 -25.74 4.32
N ALA A 153 3.81 -25.49 3.17
CA ALA A 153 4.73 -26.45 2.59
C ALA A 153 5.90 -26.73 3.55
N PRO A 154 6.35 -27.99 3.69
CA PRO A 154 7.46 -28.31 4.58
C PRO A 154 8.76 -27.65 4.09
N PRO A 155 9.67 -27.28 5.02
CA PRO A 155 10.94 -26.67 4.66
C PRO A 155 11.79 -27.63 3.83
N VAL A 156 12.41 -27.13 2.75
CA VAL A 156 13.40 -27.88 1.99
C VAL A 156 14.64 -28.11 2.87
N PRO A 157 15.14 -29.35 3.06
CA PRO A 157 16.33 -29.61 3.85
C PRO A 157 17.54 -28.75 3.44
N VAL A 158 18.20 -28.14 4.42
CA VAL A 158 19.41 -27.33 4.17
C VAL A 158 20.46 -28.15 3.41
N GLY A 159 21.01 -27.55 2.35
CA GLY A 159 21.97 -28.17 1.44
C GLY A 159 21.33 -28.89 0.25
N GLN A 160 20.02 -29.15 0.25
CA GLN A 160 19.34 -29.77 -0.88
C GLN A 160 19.27 -28.81 -2.08
N VAL A 161 19.50 -29.34 -3.28
CA VAL A 161 19.38 -28.60 -4.55
C VAL A 161 17.91 -28.35 -4.87
N ILE A 162 17.57 -27.09 -5.18
CA ILE A 162 16.21 -26.65 -5.47
C ILE A 162 15.94 -26.80 -6.97
N THR A 163 15.12 -27.80 -7.30
CA THR A 163 14.64 -28.10 -8.67
C THR A 163 13.12 -28.08 -8.77
N ALA A 164 12.44 -27.75 -7.67
CA ALA A 164 11.00 -27.60 -7.62
C ALA A 164 10.56 -26.46 -8.54
N THR A 165 9.49 -26.71 -9.29
CA THR A 165 8.87 -25.72 -10.19
C THR A 165 7.49 -25.37 -9.69
N LEU A 166 7.00 -24.18 -10.04
CA LEU A 166 5.65 -23.73 -9.75
C LEU A 166 5.03 -23.16 -11.01
N ASP A 167 3.82 -23.59 -11.34
CA ASP A 167 3.01 -22.97 -12.39
C ASP A 167 1.94 -22.03 -11.80
N ARG A 168 1.26 -21.28 -12.67
CA ARG A 168 0.20 -20.34 -12.26
C ARG A 168 -0.96 -20.99 -11.51
N SER A 169 -1.24 -22.27 -11.76
CA SER A 169 -2.34 -22.99 -11.09
C SER A 169 -2.02 -23.36 -9.65
N GLY A 170 -0.78 -23.17 -9.21
CA GLY A 170 -0.32 -23.60 -7.88
C GLY A 170 0.23 -25.01 -7.87
N THR A 171 0.37 -25.65 -9.03
CA THR A 171 0.90 -27.01 -9.12
C THR A 171 2.42 -26.99 -8.97
N VAL A 172 2.91 -27.66 -7.94
CA VAL A 172 4.35 -27.85 -7.72
C VAL A 172 4.83 -29.05 -8.53
N GLY A 173 5.77 -28.80 -9.43
CA GLY A 173 6.46 -29.82 -10.22
C GLY A 173 7.94 -29.96 -9.83
N ASN A 174 8.68 -30.74 -10.59
CA ASN A 174 10.12 -30.90 -10.42
C ASN A 174 10.81 -30.99 -11.79
N ASP A 175 11.84 -30.18 -12.01
CA ASP A 175 12.67 -30.21 -13.21
C ASP A 175 14.15 -30.41 -12.83
N PRO A 176 14.66 -31.66 -12.92
CA PRO A 176 16.04 -31.96 -12.57
C PRO A 176 17.09 -31.20 -13.38
N SER A 177 16.77 -30.70 -14.58
CA SER A 177 17.71 -29.95 -15.40
C SER A 177 18.10 -28.61 -14.75
N LEU A 178 17.27 -28.08 -13.85
CA LEU A 178 17.52 -26.84 -13.12
C LEU A 178 18.64 -27.00 -12.08
N ALA A 179 19.05 -28.24 -11.77
CA ALA A 179 20.21 -28.51 -10.92
C ALA A 179 21.51 -27.89 -11.49
N GLN A 180 21.56 -27.62 -12.80
CA GLN A 180 22.69 -26.94 -13.45
C GLN A 180 23.00 -25.57 -12.84
N TYR A 181 22.01 -24.90 -12.21
CA TYR A 181 22.19 -23.59 -11.59
C TYR A 181 22.74 -23.66 -10.16
N GLY A 182 22.83 -24.85 -9.56
CA GLY A 182 23.45 -25.04 -8.24
C GLY A 182 22.75 -24.32 -7.08
N VAL A 183 21.49 -23.93 -7.24
CA VAL A 183 20.70 -23.28 -6.17
C VAL A 183 20.34 -24.31 -5.11
N THR A 184 20.58 -23.99 -3.84
CA THR A 184 20.31 -24.87 -2.70
C THR A 184 19.50 -24.16 -1.61
N ALA A 185 18.85 -24.92 -0.72
CA ALA A 185 18.32 -24.37 0.53
C ALA A 185 19.50 -24.01 1.46
N ALA A 186 19.65 -22.74 1.82
CA ALA A 186 20.85 -22.24 2.51
C ALA A 186 20.70 -22.14 4.03
N VAL A 187 19.57 -21.66 4.51
CA VAL A 187 19.33 -21.49 5.96
C VAL A 187 17.87 -21.79 6.28
N PHE A 188 17.65 -22.50 7.39
CA PHE A 188 16.32 -22.73 7.95
C PHE A 188 15.92 -21.61 8.90
N VAL A 189 14.70 -21.14 8.76
CA VAL A 189 14.09 -20.06 9.56
C VAL A 189 12.96 -20.66 10.40
N PRO A 190 13.19 -20.90 11.71
CA PRO A 190 12.22 -21.57 12.56
C PRO A 190 10.93 -20.76 12.80
N GLU A 191 10.99 -19.43 12.71
CA GLU A 191 9.86 -18.53 12.98
C GLU A 191 8.69 -18.74 12.01
N THR A 192 8.99 -19.11 10.77
CA THR A 192 8.01 -19.37 9.72
C THR A 192 8.06 -20.79 9.19
N ASN A 193 8.98 -21.63 9.69
CA ASN A 193 9.21 -23.01 9.26
C ASN A 193 9.55 -23.15 7.76
N HIS A 194 10.38 -22.25 7.24
CA HIS A 194 10.79 -22.21 5.83
C HIS A 194 12.31 -22.11 5.67
N THR A 195 12.82 -22.43 4.47
CA THR A 195 14.23 -22.20 4.14
C THR A 195 14.45 -21.09 3.13
N VAL A 196 15.54 -20.35 3.26
CA VAL A 196 15.94 -19.32 2.28
C VAL A 196 16.82 -19.94 1.20
N ALA A 197 16.53 -19.71 -0.08
CA ALA A 197 17.40 -20.19 -1.16
C ALA A 197 18.75 -19.45 -1.18
N SER A 198 19.81 -20.16 -1.58
CA SER A 198 21.19 -19.69 -1.55
C SER A 198 21.47 -18.35 -2.24
N PRO A 199 20.94 -18.02 -3.45
CA PRO A 199 21.15 -16.69 -4.02
C PRO A 199 20.52 -15.58 -3.19
N PHE A 200 19.36 -15.83 -2.58
CA PHE A 200 18.68 -14.86 -1.74
C PHE A 200 19.39 -14.67 -0.40
N TRP A 201 19.83 -15.76 0.23
CA TRP A 201 20.61 -15.68 1.46
C TRP A 201 21.92 -14.92 1.26
N ALA A 202 22.62 -15.16 0.15
CA ALA A 202 23.82 -14.41 -0.21
C ALA A 202 23.53 -12.92 -0.40
N PHE A 203 22.43 -12.56 -1.09
CA PHE A 203 22.01 -11.17 -1.27
C PHE A 203 21.67 -10.48 0.06
N MET A 204 20.91 -11.15 0.93
CA MET A 204 20.52 -10.63 2.25
C MET A 204 21.70 -10.41 3.19
N ASN A 205 22.84 -11.06 2.95
CA ASN A 205 24.09 -10.88 3.69
C ASN A 205 25.13 -10.07 2.91
N ALA A 206 24.77 -9.49 1.76
CA ALA A 206 25.71 -8.78 0.92
C ALA A 206 26.19 -7.47 1.56
N SER A 207 27.42 -7.10 1.21
CA SER A 207 28.03 -5.82 1.51
C SER A 207 28.35 -5.08 0.21
N GLY A 208 28.41 -3.75 0.29
CA GLY A 208 28.73 -2.89 -0.84
C GLY A 208 28.78 -1.42 -0.42
N PRO A 209 28.88 -0.50 -1.40
CA PRO A 209 28.78 0.93 -1.13
C PRO A 209 27.40 1.26 -0.53
N ILE A 210 27.44 1.89 0.65
CA ILE A 210 26.30 2.43 1.39
C ILE A 210 26.52 3.90 1.73
N ALA A 211 25.45 4.70 1.76
CA ALA A 211 25.51 6.08 2.24
C ALA A 211 25.15 6.15 3.74
N GLU A 212 25.98 6.78 4.55
CA GLU A 212 25.74 6.92 5.98
C GLU A 212 26.46 8.16 6.52
N ALA A 213 25.75 8.96 7.33
CA ALA A 213 26.27 10.21 7.89
C ALA A 213 26.87 11.17 6.85
N GLY A 214 26.31 11.20 5.63
CA GLY A 214 26.78 12.05 4.52
C GLY A 214 27.97 11.51 3.73
N PHE A 215 28.47 10.31 4.04
CA PHE A 215 29.59 9.68 3.33
C PHE A 215 29.18 8.37 2.68
N ILE A 216 29.84 8.00 1.57
CA ILE A 216 29.72 6.66 0.98
C ILE A 216 30.90 5.80 1.46
N ARG A 217 30.59 4.63 2.02
CA ARG A 217 31.59 3.65 2.51
C ARG A 217 31.16 2.23 2.18
N GLU A 218 32.10 1.29 2.20
CA GLU A 218 31.78 -0.14 2.16
C GLU A 218 31.15 -0.58 3.48
N GLY A 219 30.08 -1.37 3.40
CA GLY A 219 29.41 -1.92 4.57
C GLY A 219 28.27 -2.87 4.22
N PRO A 220 27.64 -3.50 5.23
CA PRO A 220 26.51 -4.38 5.00
C PRO A 220 25.33 -3.57 4.44
N LEU A 221 24.74 -4.08 3.35
CA LEU A 221 23.59 -3.43 2.71
C LEU A 221 22.41 -3.34 3.69
N PHE A 222 22.25 -4.36 4.53
CA PHE A 222 21.20 -4.43 5.54
C PHE A 222 21.78 -4.48 6.95
N PRO A 223 21.16 -3.79 7.92
CA PRO A 223 21.55 -3.91 9.33
C PRO A 223 21.27 -5.32 9.89
N ASN A 224 20.27 -6.00 9.32
CA ASN A 224 19.91 -7.39 9.61
C ASN A 224 19.48 -8.06 8.29
N PRO A 225 19.81 -9.34 8.03
CA PRO A 225 19.46 -10.01 6.78
C PRO A 225 17.96 -9.98 6.44
N PHE A 226 17.09 -9.97 7.45
CA PHE A 226 15.63 -9.93 7.29
C PHE A 226 15.04 -8.53 7.38
N TYR A 227 15.87 -7.47 7.51
CA TYR A 227 15.38 -6.10 7.66
C TYR A 227 14.47 -5.68 6.49
N ALA A 228 14.92 -5.90 5.26
CA ALA A 228 14.17 -5.48 4.08
C ALA A 228 13.09 -6.47 3.66
N THR A 229 13.30 -7.77 3.86
CA THR A 229 12.43 -8.83 3.33
C THR A 229 11.44 -9.39 4.34
N GLY A 230 11.74 -9.33 5.64
CA GLY A 230 11.13 -10.23 6.63
C GLY A 230 11.48 -11.69 6.40
N PHE A 231 10.85 -12.60 7.14
CA PHE A 231 11.11 -14.03 7.05
C PHE A 231 10.53 -14.64 5.76
N PRO A 232 11.10 -15.73 5.21
CA PRO A 232 10.48 -16.46 4.11
C PRO A 232 9.12 -17.01 4.54
N ILE A 233 8.10 -16.88 3.70
CA ILE A 233 6.76 -17.47 3.94
C ILE A 233 6.42 -18.58 2.96
N THR A 234 7.34 -18.90 2.04
CA THR A 234 7.27 -20.03 1.13
C THR A 234 8.68 -20.57 0.91
N GLU A 235 8.78 -21.81 0.42
CA GLU A 235 10.01 -22.29 -0.22
C GLU A 235 10.25 -21.53 -1.55
N ALA A 236 11.44 -21.69 -2.12
CA ALA A 236 11.77 -21.11 -3.43
C ALA A 236 11.38 -22.07 -4.57
N TYR A 237 10.76 -21.53 -5.61
CA TYR A 237 10.29 -22.30 -6.76
C TYR A 237 10.76 -21.68 -8.06
N TRP A 238 11.11 -22.52 -9.03
CA TRP A 238 11.39 -22.09 -10.39
C TRP A 238 10.10 -21.93 -11.18
N THR A 239 9.93 -20.80 -11.85
CA THR A 239 8.76 -20.54 -12.71
C THR A 239 9.18 -19.89 -14.02
N MET A 240 8.30 -19.98 -15.02
CA MET A 240 8.38 -19.12 -16.19
C MET A 240 7.60 -17.84 -15.91
N VAL A 241 8.18 -16.70 -16.23
CA VAL A 241 7.51 -15.40 -16.28
C VAL A 241 7.87 -14.69 -17.56
N ARG A 242 7.09 -13.70 -17.98
CA ARG A 242 7.44 -12.81 -19.09
C ARG A 242 8.12 -11.56 -18.56
N VAL A 243 9.25 -11.16 -19.16
CA VAL A 243 9.96 -9.91 -18.82
C VAL A 243 10.24 -9.17 -20.12
N GLY A 244 9.63 -7.99 -20.29
CA GLY A 244 9.74 -7.22 -21.53
C GLY A 244 9.25 -8.00 -22.75
N GLY A 245 8.18 -8.78 -22.59
CA GLY A 245 7.61 -9.62 -23.64
C GLY A 245 8.32 -10.97 -23.84
N VAL A 246 9.46 -11.22 -23.17
CA VAL A 246 10.27 -12.43 -23.36
C VAL A 246 10.06 -13.42 -22.22
N PRO A 247 9.70 -14.69 -22.50
CA PRO A 247 9.65 -15.74 -21.48
C PRO A 247 11.02 -15.98 -20.86
N LYS A 248 11.07 -16.02 -19.54
CA LYS A 248 12.28 -16.12 -18.74
C LYS A 248 12.08 -17.07 -17.58
N ARG A 249 13.04 -17.98 -17.38
CA ARG A 249 13.07 -18.87 -16.21
C ARG A 249 13.63 -18.08 -15.04
N VAL A 250 12.86 -18.00 -13.96
CA VAL A 250 13.24 -17.28 -12.74
C VAL A 250 12.96 -18.15 -11.53
N LEU A 251 13.84 -18.09 -10.54
CA LEU A 251 13.55 -18.62 -9.20
C LEU A 251 12.83 -17.51 -8.42
N VAL A 252 11.72 -17.82 -7.78
CA VAL A 252 10.95 -16.88 -6.96
C VAL A 252 10.85 -17.41 -5.54
N GLN A 253 11.02 -16.54 -4.56
CA GLN A 253 10.68 -16.82 -3.17
C GLN A 253 9.93 -15.65 -2.55
N VAL A 254 8.87 -15.96 -1.82
CA VAL A 254 8.06 -14.98 -1.11
C VAL A 254 8.52 -14.89 0.33
N PHE A 255 8.78 -13.67 0.79
CA PHE A 255 9.05 -13.31 2.17
C PHE A 255 7.90 -12.45 2.70
N GLU A 256 7.88 -12.15 4.00
CA GLU A 256 6.78 -11.40 4.61
C GLU A 256 6.56 -10.03 3.96
N ARG A 257 7.64 -9.33 3.63
CA ARG A 257 7.61 -7.94 3.15
C ARG A 257 7.85 -7.82 1.66
N ARG A 258 8.52 -8.81 1.06
CA ARG A 258 9.01 -8.75 -0.33
C ARG A 258 8.98 -10.09 -1.03
N VAL A 259 9.01 -10.01 -2.35
CA VAL A 259 9.34 -11.13 -3.23
C VAL A 259 10.74 -10.92 -3.75
N LEU A 260 11.59 -11.94 -3.65
CA LEU A 260 12.88 -11.95 -4.34
C LEU A 260 12.82 -12.89 -5.54
N THR A 261 13.45 -12.46 -6.63
CA THR A 261 13.61 -13.23 -7.86
C THR A 261 15.08 -13.41 -8.18
N TYR A 262 15.47 -14.61 -8.63
CA TYR A 262 16.81 -14.90 -9.12
C TYR A 262 16.77 -15.33 -10.58
N THR A 263 17.52 -14.62 -11.43
CA THR A 263 17.79 -15.01 -12.81
C THR A 263 19.29 -15.23 -13.01
N PRO A 264 19.74 -16.46 -13.27
CA PRO A 264 21.16 -16.76 -13.46
C PRO A 264 21.77 -16.06 -14.69
N ASP A 265 20.98 -15.87 -15.75
CA ASP A 265 21.43 -15.27 -17.01
C ASP A 265 21.61 -13.74 -16.95
N ASN A 266 21.19 -13.09 -15.86
CA ASN A 266 21.42 -11.65 -15.69
C ASN A 266 22.90 -11.35 -15.37
N PRO A 267 23.39 -10.15 -15.72
CA PRO A 267 24.73 -9.72 -15.33
C PRO A 267 24.94 -9.75 -13.80
N PRO A 268 26.17 -9.99 -13.31
CA PRO A 268 26.50 -9.91 -11.89
C PRO A 268 26.04 -8.58 -11.29
N GLY A 269 25.35 -8.62 -10.14
CA GLY A 269 24.72 -7.44 -9.51
C GLY A 269 23.23 -7.24 -9.85
N TRP A 270 22.71 -7.94 -10.87
CA TRP A 270 21.29 -7.95 -11.25
C TRP A 270 20.69 -9.36 -11.26
N GLN A 271 21.42 -10.36 -10.78
CA GLN A 271 20.90 -11.73 -10.73
C GLN A 271 19.79 -11.88 -9.70
N VAL A 272 19.91 -11.22 -8.54
CA VAL A 272 18.85 -11.14 -7.53
C VAL A 272 18.21 -9.77 -7.60
N GLU A 273 16.88 -9.74 -7.70
CA GLU A 273 16.09 -8.52 -7.71
C GLU A 273 14.89 -8.65 -6.78
N ALA A 274 14.50 -7.54 -6.15
CA ALA A 274 13.23 -7.47 -5.45
C ALA A 274 12.13 -7.10 -6.45
N GLY A 275 11.00 -7.82 -6.39
CA GLY A 275 9.83 -7.50 -7.18
C GLY A 275 9.27 -6.11 -6.83
N ASN A 276 8.47 -5.54 -7.73
CA ASN A 276 7.83 -4.23 -7.54
C ASN A 276 6.61 -4.32 -6.59
N VAL A 277 6.81 -4.98 -5.44
CA VAL A 277 5.75 -5.28 -4.46
C VAL A 277 5.09 -4.02 -3.90
N GLY A 278 5.80 -2.87 -3.86
CA GLY A 278 5.22 -1.61 -3.44
C GLY A 278 4.17 -1.09 -4.43
N GLN A 279 4.47 -1.14 -5.74
CA GLN A 279 3.49 -0.83 -6.78
C GLN A 279 2.33 -1.84 -6.77
N HIS A 280 2.64 -3.14 -6.65
CA HIS A 280 1.61 -4.18 -6.64
C HIS A 280 0.66 -4.01 -5.46
N TYR A 281 1.19 -3.72 -4.27
CA TYR A 281 0.39 -3.51 -3.07
C TYR A 281 -0.44 -2.23 -3.17
N TYR A 282 0.12 -1.13 -3.67
CA TYR A 282 -0.64 0.11 -3.88
C TYR A 282 -1.84 -0.15 -4.80
N ARG A 283 -1.61 -0.81 -5.95
CA ARG A 283 -2.67 -1.19 -6.88
C ARG A 283 -3.72 -2.09 -6.23
N TRP A 284 -3.29 -3.13 -5.51
CA TRP A 284 -4.21 -4.03 -4.80
C TRP A 284 -5.06 -3.26 -3.78
N ARG A 285 -4.43 -2.39 -2.98
CA ARG A 285 -5.10 -1.69 -1.89
C ARG A 285 -6.00 -0.55 -2.33
N TYR A 286 -5.65 0.20 -3.36
CA TYR A 286 -6.37 1.44 -3.72
C TYR A 286 -7.23 1.30 -4.99
N GLU A 287 -6.95 0.31 -5.84
CA GLU A 287 -7.67 0.13 -7.11
C GLU A 287 -8.49 -1.16 -7.15
N LEU A 288 -7.90 -2.30 -6.76
CA LEU A 288 -8.55 -3.61 -6.93
C LEU A 288 -9.40 -4.03 -5.73
N ALA A 289 -8.92 -3.73 -4.52
CA ALA A 289 -9.56 -4.06 -3.25
C ALA A 289 -9.53 -2.85 -2.29
N PRO A 290 -10.18 -1.72 -2.65
CA PRO A 290 -10.19 -0.48 -1.89
C PRO A 290 -10.61 -0.67 -0.43
N ASP A 291 -9.89 0.01 0.49
CA ASP A 291 -10.22 0.04 1.92
C ASP A 291 -11.70 0.38 2.16
N ARG A 292 -12.36 -0.36 3.06
CA ARG A 292 -13.71 -0.02 3.52
C ARG A 292 -13.72 1.37 4.17
N GLY A 293 -14.65 2.20 3.73
CA GLY A 293 -14.71 3.62 4.06
C GLY A 293 -13.83 4.52 3.19
N SER A 294 -13.11 3.98 2.20
CA SER A 294 -12.50 4.83 1.17
C SER A 294 -13.57 5.35 0.20
N ARG A 295 -13.21 6.32 -0.64
CA ARG A 295 -14.13 6.87 -1.65
C ARG A 295 -14.64 5.81 -2.64
N ASN A 296 -13.79 4.84 -2.99
CA ASN A 296 -14.12 3.76 -3.93
C ASN A 296 -14.82 2.56 -3.26
N ASN A 297 -14.89 2.54 -1.93
CA ASN A 297 -15.59 1.53 -1.15
C ASN A 297 -16.18 2.18 0.12
N PRO A 298 -17.16 3.10 -0.03
CA PRO A 298 -17.71 3.85 1.08
C PRO A 298 -18.48 2.94 2.02
N ILE A 299 -18.57 3.32 3.29
CA ILE A 299 -19.38 2.64 4.30
C ILE A 299 -20.84 2.60 3.81
N PRO A 300 -21.45 1.42 3.66
CA PRO A 300 -22.86 1.31 3.28
C PRO A 300 -23.77 2.00 4.31
N ARG A 301 -24.87 2.57 3.84
CA ARG A 301 -25.88 3.19 4.72
C ARG A 301 -26.39 2.18 5.74
N GLY A 302 -26.54 2.60 6.99
CA GLY A 302 -26.94 1.77 8.12
C GLY A 302 -25.77 1.03 8.80
N GLU A 303 -24.62 0.90 8.14
CA GLU A 303 -23.43 0.33 8.76
C GLU A 303 -22.62 1.38 9.53
N VAL A 304 -21.87 0.91 10.53
CA VAL A 304 -21.02 1.74 11.38
C VAL A 304 -19.60 1.83 10.85
N ALA A 305 -18.94 2.95 11.15
CA ALA A 305 -17.49 3.11 11.07
C ALA A 305 -16.95 3.94 12.24
N MET A 306 -15.74 3.60 12.66
CA MET A 306 -14.96 4.40 13.60
C MET A 306 -14.29 5.56 12.86
N LEU A 307 -14.58 6.77 13.35
CA LEU A 307 -13.98 8.03 12.92
C LEU A 307 -12.94 8.50 13.94
N TYR A 308 -12.20 9.55 13.58
CA TYR A 308 -11.23 10.17 14.46
C TYR A 308 -11.88 10.63 15.79
N GLY A 309 -11.15 10.48 16.90
CA GLY A 309 -11.62 10.84 18.24
C GLY A 309 -12.62 9.86 18.85
N ASP A 310 -12.49 8.57 18.52
CA ASP A 310 -13.29 7.46 19.07
C ASP A 310 -14.81 7.59 18.84
N TRP A 311 -15.20 8.13 17.70
CA TRP A 311 -16.60 8.27 17.32
C TRP A 311 -17.04 7.13 16.40
N GLU A 312 -17.97 6.31 16.87
CA GLU A 312 -18.68 5.36 16.02
C GLU A 312 -19.86 6.06 15.35
N VAL A 313 -19.82 6.17 14.02
CA VAL A 313 -20.83 6.90 13.24
C VAL A 313 -21.51 5.97 12.24
N ARG A 314 -22.82 6.19 12.04
CA ARG A 314 -23.60 5.58 10.97
C ARG A 314 -24.60 6.57 10.38
N VAL A 315 -24.83 6.46 9.07
CA VAL A 315 -25.92 7.16 8.38
C VAL A 315 -27.18 6.32 8.47
N VAL A 316 -28.22 6.85 9.11
CA VAL A 316 -29.47 6.12 9.42
C VAL A 316 -30.68 6.58 8.60
N GLY A 317 -30.59 7.75 7.96
CA GLY A 317 -31.66 8.29 7.13
C GLY A 317 -31.12 9.29 6.11
N VAL A 318 -31.79 9.41 4.96
CA VAL A 318 -31.42 10.36 3.91
C VAL A 318 -32.68 10.88 3.23
N ILE A 319 -32.74 12.19 3.00
CA ILE A 319 -33.77 12.87 2.20
C ILE A 319 -33.04 13.59 1.06
N PRO A 320 -32.95 12.97 -0.14
CA PRO A 320 -32.13 13.52 -1.22
C PRO A 320 -32.56 14.91 -1.69
N ASN A 321 -33.87 15.18 -1.68
CA ASN A 321 -34.42 16.51 -1.91
C ASN A 321 -35.26 16.92 -0.70
N ALA A 322 -34.63 17.63 0.22
CA ALA A 322 -35.21 18.15 1.45
C ALA A 322 -35.68 19.61 1.31
N THR A 323 -35.76 20.15 0.09
CA THR A 323 -35.99 21.58 -0.13
C THR A 323 -37.27 22.07 0.52
N GLU A 324 -38.40 21.39 0.29
CA GLU A 324 -39.67 21.75 0.92
C GLU A 324 -39.65 21.62 2.44
N LEU A 325 -38.92 20.62 2.95
CA LEU A 325 -38.83 20.37 4.38
C LEU A 325 -38.09 21.53 5.09
N VAL A 326 -36.94 21.93 4.55
CA VAL A 326 -36.13 23.03 5.10
C VAL A 326 -36.85 24.37 4.99
N LEU A 327 -37.53 24.65 3.88
CA LEU A 327 -38.29 25.91 3.72
C LEU A 327 -39.50 26.01 4.66
N ARG A 328 -40.04 24.88 5.13
CA ARG A 328 -41.11 24.85 6.13
C ARG A 328 -40.59 25.01 7.56
N GLU A 329 -39.37 24.55 7.84
CA GLU A 329 -38.75 24.65 9.16
C GLU A 329 -38.61 26.11 9.61
N ASN A 330 -38.17 26.97 8.70
CA ASN A 330 -38.02 28.39 8.98
C ASN A 330 -38.34 29.23 7.75
N MET A 331 -39.32 30.12 7.89
CA MET A 331 -39.74 31.03 6.82
C MET A 331 -38.67 32.05 6.39
N PHE A 332 -37.60 32.20 7.18
CA PHE A 332 -36.44 33.03 6.84
C PHE A 332 -35.35 32.27 6.08
N ASN A 333 -35.51 30.98 5.81
CA ASN A 333 -34.60 30.24 4.96
C ASN A 333 -34.75 30.69 3.49
N ASP A 334 -33.64 30.96 2.83
CA ASP A 334 -33.61 31.22 1.39
C ASP A 334 -33.81 29.91 0.59
N PRO A 335 -34.49 29.94 -0.57
CA PRO A 335 -34.52 28.79 -1.47
C PRO A 335 -33.12 28.45 -1.99
N PRO A 336 -32.88 27.20 -2.41
CA PRO A 336 -31.59 26.82 -2.93
C PRO A 336 -31.25 27.58 -4.23
N LYS A 337 -29.95 27.75 -4.50
CA LYS A 337 -29.45 28.35 -5.75
C LYS A 337 -30.05 27.61 -6.96
N PRO A 338 -30.31 28.28 -8.10
CA PRO A 338 -30.77 27.60 -9.31
C PRO A 338 -29.86 26.43 -9.70
N GLY A 339 -30.45 25.24 -9.92
CA GLY A 339 -29.71 24.01 -10.22
C GLY A 339 -29.20 23.25 -8.98
N TYR A 340 -29.51 23.73 -7.78
CA TYR A 340 -29.19 23.09 -6.50
C TYR A 340 -30.46 22.66 -5.77
N GLN A 341 -30.30 21.75 -4.80
CA GLN A 341 -31.33 21.34 -3.87
C GLN A 341 -30.74 21.16 -2.47
N PHE A 342 -31.58 21.24 -1.44
CA PHE A 342 -31.16 20.85 -0.09
C PHE A 342 -31.18 19.33 0.04
N PHE A 343 -30.15 18.77 0.65
CA PHE A 343 -29.98 17.33 0.88
C PHE A 343 -29.73 17.10 2.37
N ILE A 344 -30.57 16.28 3.02
CA ILE A 344 -30.42 15.95 4.44
C ILE A 344 -29.93 14.52 4.60
N ALA A 345 -28.95 14.33 5.49
CA ALA A 345 -28.59 13.02 6.04
C ALA A 345 -28.80 13.02 7.56
N THR A 346 -29.50 12.01 8.07
CA THR A 346 -29.64 11.74 9.50
C THR A 346 -28.54 10.79 9.94
N ILE A 347 -27.80 11.18 10.98
CA ILE A 347 -26.67 10.40 11.48
C ILE A 347 -26.85 10.08 12.96
N GLU A 348 -26.27 8.96 13.37
CA GLU A 348 -26.06 8.62 14.78
C GLU A 348 -24.56 8.57 15.06
N ALA A 349 -24.13 9.23 16.14
CA ALA A 349 -22.76 9.26 16.59
C ALA A 349 -22.68 8.82 18.05
N THR A 350 -21.94 7.74 18.30
CA THR A 350 -21.73 7.17 19.63
C THR A 350 -20.28 7.37 20.05
N TYR A 351 -20.04 7.92 21.24
CA TYR A 351 -18.70 8.08 21.75
C TYR A 351 -18.20 6.78 22.39
N ARG A 352 -17.09 6.24 21.88
CA ARG A 352 -16.47 4.99 22.35
C ARG A 352 -15.19 5.23 23.14
N GLY A 353 -14.69 6.46 23.17
CA GLY A 353 -13.50 6.83 23.93
C GLY A 353 -13.78 6.97 25.43
N PRO A 354 -12.74 7.17 26.26
CA PRO A 354 -12.86 7.39 27.69
C PRO A 354 -13.40 8.79 28.03
N GLY A 355 -14.08 8.93 29.17
CA GLY A 355 -14.54 10.23 29.69
C GLY A 355 -15.69 10.81 28.87
N SER A 356 -15.47 11.97 28.25
CA SER A 356 -16.43 12.67 27.39
C SER A 356 -15.73 13.40 26.25
N ALA A 357 -16.47 13.61 25.15
CA ALA A 357 -16.03 14.38 24.00
C ALA A 357 -17.23 15.07 23.32
N ARG A 358 -16.95 16.00 22.39
CA ARG A 358 -17.96 16.62 21.52
C ARG A 358 -17.85 16.09 20.10
N PHE A 359 -19.00 15.87 19.47
CA PHE A 359 -19.11 15.56 18.04
C PHE A 359 -19.70 16.76 17.32
N ASP A 360 -18.83 17.59 16.77
CA ASP A 360 -19.25 18.72 15.96
C ASP A 360 -19.60 18.26 14.54
N GLY A 361 -20.79 17.67 14.40
CA GLY A 361 -21.28 17.08 13.16
C GLY A 361 -21.40 18.10 12.03
N SER A 362 -21.90 19.30 12.34
CA SER A 362 -22.06 20.37 11.36
C SER A 362 -20.70 20.82 10.81
N PHE A 363 -19.65 20.93 11.63
CA PHE A 363 -18.34 21.33 11.12
C PHE A 363 -17.54 20.22 10.42
N ARG A 364 -17.67 18.97 10.88
CA ARG A 364 -16.84 17.84 10.40
C ARG A 364 -17.42 17.09 9.21
N LEU A 365 -18.76 16.97 9.12
CA LEU A 365 -19.41 16.15 8.11
C LEU A 365 -19.61 16.97 6.83
N ARG A 366 -18.94 16.56 5.77
CA ARG A 366 -19.02 17.16 4.44
C ARG A 366 -19.62 16.19 3.45
N ALA A 367 -19.96 16.69 2.27
CA ALA A 367 -20.43 15.85 1.17
C ALA A 367 -19.60 16.07 -0.10
N VAL A 368 -19.57 15.07 -0.96
CA VAL A 368 -18.97 15.17 -2.29
C VAL A 368 -19.73 14.28 -3.26
N GLY A 369 -20.02 14.81 -4.43
CA GLY A 369 -20.66 14.07 -5.52
C GLY A 369 -19.76 13.91 -6.75
N PRO A 370 -20.34 13.48 -7.89
CA PRO A 370 -19.67 13.35 -9.18
C PRO A 370 -18.96 14.60 -9.68
N ALA A 371 -19.40 15.81 -9.28
CA ALA A 371 -18.71 17.05 -9.65
C ALA A 371 -17.31 17.18 -9.03
N ASN A 372 -16.95 16.32 -8.06
CA ASN A 372 -15.65 16.34 -7.36
C ASN A 372 -15.36 17.66 -6.61
N VAL A 373 -16.40 18.40 -6.24
CA VAL A 373 -16.31 19.59 -5.40
C VAL A 373 -16.96 19.26 -4.05
N SER A 374 -16.25 19.58 -2.96
CA SER A 374 -16.75 19.38 -1.60
C SER A 374 -17.88 20.35 -1.30
N TYR A 375 -18.90 19.88 -0.60
CA TYR A 375 -19.94 20.69 0.02
C TYR A 375 -19.73 20.76 1.53
N SER A 376 -19.77 21.96 2.10
CA SER A 376 -19.69 22.20 3.54
C SER A 376 -21.01 22.74 4.08
N THR A 377 -21.28 22.58 5.37
CA THR A 377 -22.52 23.11 5.99
C THR A 377 -22.52 24.64 6.14
N PHE A 378 -21.37 25.31 5.89
CA PHE A 378 -21.23 26.77 5.97
C PHE A 378 -21.32 27.42 4.59
N GLU A 379 -20.47 26.99 3.65
CA GLU A 379 -20.46 27.56 2.29
C GLU A 379 -21.69 27.10 1.48
N ASP A 380 -22.20 25.91 1.78
CA ASP A 380 -23.37 25.29 1.16
C ASP A 380 -24.47 25.05 2.19
N SER A 381 -24.69 26.05 3.05
CA SER A 381 -25.68 25.97 4.13
C SER A 381 -27.12 25.81 3.63
N CYS A 382 -27.91 25.06 4.38
CA CYS A 382 -29.36 24.97 4.21
C CYS A 382 -30.14 26.01 5.04
N GLY A 383 -29.47 26.83 5.85
CA GLY A 383 -30.12 27.65 6.87
C GLY A 383 -30.54 26.84 8.09
N VAL A 384 -31.68 27.15 8.69
CA VAL A 384 -32.20 26.41 9.86
C VAL A 384 -32.86 25.12 9.39
N ILE A 385 -32.43 23.99 9.95
CA ILE A 385 -32.91 22.65 9.56
C ILE A 385 -33.61 21.93 10.72
N PRO A 386 -34.58 21.04 10.44
CA PRO A 386 -35.23 20.25 11.48
C PRO A 386 -34.23 19.28 12.12
N ASP A 387 -34.33 19.10 13.44
CA ASP A 387 -33.57 18.14 14.22
C ASP A 387 -32.05 18.17 13.94
N GLU A 388 -31.46 19.37 13.82
CA GLU A 388 -30.02 19.54 13.61
C GLU A 388 -29.21 18.73 14.64
N ILE A 389 -28.14 18.10 14.19
CA ILE A 389 -27.27 17.36 15.09
C ILE A 389 -26.67 18.27 16.17
N SER A 390 -26.82 17.85 17.42
CA SER A 390 -26.30 18.59 18.57
C SER A 390 -24.80 18.39 18.74
N ASP A 391 -24.08 19.46 19.07
CA ASP A 391 -22.66 19.49 19.42
C ASP A 391 -22.40 19.27 20.93
N ARG A 392 -23.43 18.85 21.67
CA ARG A 392 -23.35 18.67 23.13
C ARG A 392 -22.23 17.70 23.51
N GLU A 393 -21.73 17.88 24.72
CA GLU A 393 -20.80 16.93 25.32
C GLU A 393 -21.47 15.57 25.54
N VAL A 394 -20.80 14.50 25.10
CA VAL A 394 -21.26 13.12 25.18
C VAL A 394 -20.25 12.31 25.98
N PHE A 395 -20.72 11.65 27.03
CA PHE A 395 -19.90 10.76 27.87
C PHE A 395 -19.78 9.38 27.22
N SER A 396 -18.76 8.59 27.63
CA SER A 396 -18.51 7.25 27.12
C SER A 396 -19.78 6.40 27.02
N GLY A 397 -20.03 5.83 25.84
CA GLY A 397 -21.21 5.01 25.54
C GLY A 397 -22.47 5.81 25.22
N GLY A 398 -22.46 7.14 25.39
CA GLY A 398 -23.55 8.02 24.99
C GLY A 398 -23.64 8.16 23.46
N MET A 399 -24.86 8.43 22.98
CA MET A 399 -25.17 8.59 21.57
C MET A 399 -25.96 9.88 21.35
N ILE A 400 -25.61 10.59 20.28
CA ILE A 400 -26.42 11.67 19.71
C ILE A 400 -26.95 11.27 18.34
N ARG A 401 -28.10 11.84 17.98
CA ARG A 401 -28.76 11.65 16.70
C ARG A 401 -29.26 13.00 16.19
N GLY A 402 -29.11 13.25 14.90
CA GLY A 402 -29.66 14.44 14.25
C GLY A 402 -29.30 14.52 12.78
N ASN A 403 -29.69 15.63 12.17
CA ASN A 403 -29.54 15.90 10.75
C ASN A 403 -28.32 16.79 10.48
N VAL A 404 -27.65 16.49 9.37
CA VAL A 404 -26.76 17.41 8.67
C VAL A 404 -27.35 17.71 7.29
N CYS A 405 -27.11 18.92 6.78
CA CYS A 405 -27.69 19.36 5.52
C CYS A 405 -26.67 20.12 4.66
N TRP A 406 -26.71 19.87 3.35
CA TRP A 406 -25.93 20.60 2.36
C TRP A 406 -26.83 21.05 1.20
N GLN A 407 -26.55 22.24 0.67
CA GLN A 407 -27.05 22.72 -0.62
C GLN A 407 -26.17 22.12 -1.72
N VAL A 408 -26.63 21.07 -2.38
CA VAL A 408 -25.83 20.33 -3.38
C VAL A 408 -26.34 20.58 -4.79
N LEU A 409 -25.48 20.39 -5.79
CA LEU A 409 -25.92 20.37 -7.19
C LEU A 409 -26.96 19.25 -7.35
N SER A 410 -28.08 19.52 -8.01
CA SER A 410 -29.10 18.50 -8.27
C SER A 410 -28.53 17.31 -9.08
N SER A 411 -27.52 17.54 -9.91
CA SER A 411 -26.81 16.49 -10.65
C SER A 411 -25.96 15.57 -9.76
N ASP A 412 -25.56 16.03 -8.57
CA ASP A 412 -24.71 15.27 -7.66
C ASP A 412 -25.51 14.42 -6.68
N ALA A 413 -26.77 14.78 -6.44
CA ALA A 413 -27.61 14.21 -5.39
C ALA A 413 -27.77 12.67 -5.49
N GLU A 414 -27.80 12.10 -6.70
CA GLU A 414 -27.98 10.64 -6.88
C GLU A 414 -26.77 9.81 -6.44
N ASN A 415 -25.57 10.39 -6.38
CA ASN A 415 -24.32 9.70 -6.09
C ASN A 415 -23.52 10.41 -4.99
N LEU A 416 -24.22 11.07 -4.07
CA LEU A 416 -23.61 11.85 -3.01
C LEU A 416 -23.01 10.92 -1.94
N LEU A 417 -21.77 11.21 -1.54
CA LEU A 417 -21.10 10.60 -0.40
C LEU A 417 -20.97 11.63 0.71
N MET A 418 -21.17 11.22 1.97
CA MET A 418 -20.74 12.00 3.13
C MET A 418 -19.32 11.57 3.50
N TYR A 419 -18.50 12.49 3.99
CA TYR A 419 -17.21 12.14 4.56
C TYR A 419 -16.85 12.99 5.78
N ASP A 420 -15.97 12.44 6.61
CA ASP A 420 -15.44 13.08 7.80
C ASP A 420 -14.19 13.93 7.48
N ASP A 421 -14.20 15.20 7.90
CA ASP A 421 -13.05 16.12 7.85
C ASP A 421 -12.87 16.83 9.21
N PRO A 422 -12.19 16.19 10.17
CA PRO A 422 -11.89 16.78 11.47
C PRO A 422 -10.94 17.98 11.36
N PHE A 423 -11.46 19.18 11.68
CA PHE A 423 -10.82 20.49 11.51
C PHE A 423 -9.41 20.67 12.13
N LEU A 424 -9.00 19.83 13.08
CA LEU A 424 -7.72 19.95 13.80
C LEU A 424 -6.88 18.67 13.81
N ALA A 425 -7.28 17.63 13.08
CA ALA A 425 -6.51 16.41 13.00
C ALA A 425 -5.63 16.40 11.74
N ASP A 426 -4.34 16.18 11.91
CA ASP A 426 -3.39 15.89 10.83
C ASP A 426 -3.17 14.38 10.66
N ARG A 427 -3.53 13.58 11.68
CA ARG A 427 -3.36 12.12 11.78
C ARG A 427 -4.69 11.39 11.66
N TYR A 428 -5.30 11.38 10.48
CA TYR A 428 -6.55 10.65 10.26
C TYR A 428 -6.69 10.10 8.85
N VAL A 429 -7.60 9.15 8.69
CA VAL A 429 -8.01 8.62 7.38
C VAL A 429 -9.42 9.08 7.09
N THR A 430 -9.60 9.83 6.00
CA THR A 430 -10.91 10.26 5.54
C THR A 430 -11.82 9.05 5.34
N THR A 431 -12.99 9.09 5.96
CA THR A 431 -13.99 8.01 5.90
C THR A 431 -15.21 8.47 5.14
N PHE A 432 -15.55 7.78 4.06
CA PHE A 432 -16.70 8.05 3.21
C PHE A 432 -17.87 7.13 3.57
N PHE A 433 -19.08 7.67 3.61
CA PHE A 433 -20.34 6.96 3.79
C PHE A 433 -21.21 7.15 2.56
N ARG A 434 -21.88 6.09 2.15
CA ARG A 434 -22.84 6.13 1.06
C ARG A 434 -24.16 6.74 1.54
N LEU A 435 -24.65 7.78 0.88
CA LEU A 435 -25.94 8.39 1.22
C LEU A 435 -27.08 7.81 0.37
N THR A 436 -26.83 7.59 -0.91
CA THR A 436 -27.79 6.97 -1.84
C THR A 436 -27.61 5.45 -1.92
N PRO A 437 -28.61 4.68 -2.38
CA PRO A 437 -28.50 3.23 -2.54
C PRO A 437 -27.32 2.80 -3.43
#